data_AF-A0A420VQ96-F1
#
_entry.id   AF-A0A420VQ96-F1
#
_cell.length_a   1.000
_cell.length_b   1.000
_cell.length_c   1.000
_cell.angle_alpha   90.00
_cell.angle_beta   90.00
_cell.angle_gamma   90.00
#
_symmetry.space_group_name_H-M   'P 1'
#
loop_
_entity.id
_entity.type
_entity.pdbx_description
1 polymer ?
#
loop_
_entity_poly.entity_id
_entity_poly.type
_entity_poly.pdbx_seq_one_letter_code
_entity_poly.pdbx_strand_id
1 'polypeptide(L)'
;MACKKAESEYDTYGYETECDECDINYVDDLGATVYVNGHKGTWKKDFPRSVFTEMKVTVTARQSNSNTVSAHIIKDGKRLVSKSGNSSVTVRHIVKSSGSTKPVSSICGAPTQKGGPCQRKVSGGGRCWQHK
;
A
#
# COMPACT_ATOMS: atom_id res chain seq x y z
N MET A 1 -1.08 -17.50 -26.50
CA MET A 1 -0.49 -17.52 -25.14
C MET A 1 -0.19 -16.10 -24.69
N ALA A 2 -0.64 -15.71 -23.50
CA ALA A 2 -0.05 -14.61 -22.74
C ALA A 2 -0.24 -14.94 -21.26
N CYS A 3 0.71 -15.70 -20.73
CA CYS A 3 0.86 -15.85 -19.29
C CYS A 3 1.27 -14.47 -18.78
N LYS A 4 0.32 -13.68 -18.25
CA LYS A 4 0.71 -12.53 -17.44
C LYS A 4 1.34 -13.11 -16.19
N LYS A 5 2.68 -13.16 -16.23
CA LYS A 5 3.58 -13.43 -15.12
C LYS A 5 2.95 -12.82 -13.86
N ALA A 6 2.77 -13.64 -12.83
CA ALA A 6 2.44 -13.17 -11.51
C ALA A 6 3.48 -12.12 -11.14
N GLU A 7 3.12 -10.86 -11.32
CA GLU A 7 3.88 -9.71 -10.86
C GLU A 7 3.77 -9.81 -9.36
N SER A 8 4.85 -10.33 -8.78
CA SER A 8 5.00 -10.64 -7.37
C SER A 8 4.12 -9.74 -6.48
N GLU A 9 3.20 -10.36 -5.73
CA GLU A 9 2.27 -9.73 -4.78
C GLU A 9 3.02 -9.07 -3.61
N TYR A 10 3.91 -8.13 -3.90
CA TYR A 10 4.47 -7.24 -2.89
C TYR A 10 3.60 -6.00 -2.86
N ASP A 11 2.99 -5.76 -1.70
CA ASP A 11 2.22 -4.55 -1.45
C ASP A 11 3.10 -3.31 -1.70
N THR A 12 2.58 -2.33 -2.44
CA THR A 12 3.28 -1.07 -2.68
C THR A 12 2.84 -0.06 -1.63
N TYR A 13 3.75 0.37 -0.77
CA TYR A 13 3.49 1.36 0.26
C TYR A 13 4.00 2.74 -0.15
N GLY A 14 3.43 3.80 0.40
CA GLY A 14 3.88 5.15 0.11
C GLY A 14 3.41 6.20 1.10
N TYR A 15 4.01 7.37 0.97
CA TYR A 15 3.58 8.61 1.63
C TYR A 15 3.05 9.59 0.60
N GLU A 16 2.01 10.30 0.95
CA GLU A 16 1.51 11.45 0.21
C GLU A 16 1.27 12.59 1.19
N THR A 17 1.79 13.76 0.90
CA THR A 17 1.64 14.95 1.75
C THR A 17 1.22 16.14 0.91
N GLU A 18 0.55 17.10 1.54
CA GLU A 18 0.08 18.32 0.89
C GLU A 18 0.25 19.49 1.86
N CYS A 19 0.94 20.53 1.39
CA CYS A 19 1.25 21.74 2.15
C CYS A 19 1.60 22.91 1.21
N ASP A 20 1.53 24.14 1.70
CA ASP A 20 1.92 25.33 0.93
C ASP A 20 3.46 25.48 0.86
N GLU A 21 4.12 25.45 2.02
CA GLU A 21 5.56 25.33 2.18
C GLU A 21 5.86 24.58 3.49
N CYS A 22 6.50 23.41 3.38
CA CYS A 22 6.74 22.55 4.54
C CYS A 22 8.05 21.75 4.46
N ASP A 23 8.51 21.34 5.63
CA ASP A 23 9.52 20.32 5.79
C ASP A 23 8.84 18.96 6.03
N ILE A 24 9.32 17.92 5.38
CA ILE A 24 8.79 16.57 5.45
C ILE A 24 9.87 15.65 6.03
N ASN A 25 9.52 14.93 7.07
CA ASN A 25 10.36 13.95 7.71
C ASN A 25 9.68 12.58 7.65
N TYR A 26 10.27 11.60 6.96
CA TYR A 26 9.66 10.29 6.77
C TYR A 26 10.64 9.15 7.04
N VAL A 27 10.11 7.98 7.36
CA VAL A 27 10.91 6.75 7.52
C VAL A 27 10.97 6.00 6.18
N ASP A 28 12.16 5.74 5.66
CA ASP A 28 12.37 4.97 4.42
C ASP A 28 12.36 3.44 4.65
N ASP A 29 12.44 2.65 3.58
CA ASP A 29 12.30 1.19 3.62
C ASP A 29 13.39 0.47 4.42
N LEU A 30 14.53 1.13 4.68
CA LEU A 30 15.60 0.66 5.56
C LEU A 30 15.37 1.05 7.03
N GLY A 31 14.29 1.79 7.33
CA GLY A 31 13.98 2.28 8.66
C GLY A 31 14.75 3.54 9.07
N ALA A 32 15.53 4.16 8.17
CA ALA A 32 16.19 5.43 8.46
C ALA A 32 15.20 6.59 8.30
N THR A 33 15.52 7.71 8.94
CA THR A 33 14.70 8.93 8.90
C THR A 33 15.29 9.89 7.89
N VAL A 34 14.48 10.26 6.88
CA VAL A 34 14.87 11.11 5.75
C VAL A 34 14.12 12.44 5.81
N TYR A 35 14.85 13.51 5.50
CA TYR A 35 14.37 14.88 5.57
C TYR A 35 14.28 15.50 4.18
N VAL A 36 13.14 16.13 3.88
CA VAL A 36 12.91 16.95 2.69
C VAL A 36 12.59 18.35 3.17
N ASN A 37 13.38 19.32 2.73
CA ASN A 37 13.33 20.69 3.24
C ASN A 37 12.66 21.63 2.24
N GLY A 38 11.69 22.43 2.70
CA GLY A 38 11.07 23.50 1.91
C GLY A 38 10.25 23.03 0.69
N HIS A 39 9.58 21.88 0.81
CA HIS A 39 8.69 21.36 -0.22
C HIS A 39 7.43 22.23 -0.35
N LYS A 40 6.90 22.37 -1.58
CA LYS A 40 5.68 23.13 -1.87
C LYS A 40 4.67 22.29 -2.67
N GLY A 41 3.41 22.37 -2.29
CA GLY A 41 2.31 21.62 -2.89
C GLY A 41 2.29 20.15 -2.47
N THR A 42 1.85 19.28 -3.38
CA THR A 42 1.74 17.84 -3.11
C THR A 42 3.08 17.14 -3.29
N TRP A 43 3.46 16.31 -2.32
CA TRP A 43 4.62 15.41 -2.41
C TRP A 43 4.17 13.96 -2.31
N LYS A 44 4.81 13.09 -3.08
CA LYS A 44 4.55 11.65 -3.06
C LYS A 44 5.86 10.87 -3.09
N LYS A 45 5.88 9.80 -2.31
CA LYS A 45 6.97 8.83 -2.31
C LYS A 45 6.42 7.43 -2.21
N ASP A 46 6.58 6.68 -3.30
CA ASP A 46 6.26 5.28 -3.38
C ASP A 46 7.49 4.42 -3.08
N PHE A 47 7.25 3.29 -2.43
CA PHE A 47 8.24 2.29 -2.12
C PHE A 47 7.73 0.94 -2.67
N PRO A 48 8.21 0.52 -3.85
CA PRO A 48 7.88 -0.78 -4.40
C PRO A 48 8.64 -1.86 -3.61
N ARG A 49 7.95 -2.95 -3.28
CA ARG A 49 8.53 -4.14 -2.59
C ARG A 49 8.99 -3.90 -1.14
N SER A 50 8.33 -3.01 -0.43
CA SER A 50 8.78 -2.64 0.91
C SER A 50 8.43 -3.65 1.98
N VAL A 51 9.36 -3.81 2.92
CA VAL A 51 9.23 -4.65 4.13
C VAL A 51 9.13 -3.81 5.40
N PHE A 52 8.52 -2.62 5.32
CA PHE A 52 8.32 -1.75 6.47
C PHE A 52 7.68 -2.54 7.63
N THR A 53 8.24 -2.40 8.82
CA THR A 53 7.56 -2.77 10.08
C THR A 53 6.72 -1.60 10.59
N GLU A 54 7.23 -0.39 10.38
CA GLU A 54 6.61 0.85 10.77
C GLU A 54 6.81 1.91 9.69
N MET A 55 5.70 2.54 9.33
CA MET A 55 5.68 3.73 8.50
C MET A 55 5.39 4.94 9.37
N LYS A 56 6.14 6.02 9.17
CA LYS A 56 5.96 7.29 9.88
C LYS A 56 6.35 8.44 8.97
N VAL A 57 5.47 9.43 8.88
CA VAL A 57 5.71 10.69 8.18
C VAL A 57 5.23 11.86 9.04
N THR A 58 6.07 12.87 9.14
CA THR A 58 5.80 14.13 9.83
C THR A 58 5.95 15.26 8.81
N VAL A 59 4.96 16.14 8.76
CA VAL A 59 4.94 17.31 7.88
C VAL A 59 4.82 18.53 8.76
N THR A 60 5.72 19.49 8.59
CA THR A 60 5.78 20.71 9.39
C THR A 60 5.81 21.91 8.46
N ALA A 61 4.81 22.78 8.54
CA ALA A 61 4.77 24.03 7.78
C ALA A 61 5.92 24.95 8.23
N ARG A 62 6.54 25.64 7.27
CA ARG A 62 7.58 26.64 7.57
C ARG A 62 7.02 28.01 7.97
N GLN A 63 5.77 28.28 7.61
CA GLN A 63 5.13 29.56 7.89
C GLN A 63 4.21 29.44 9.10
N SER A 64 4.31 30.40 10.03
CA SER A 64 3.55 30.44 11.29
C SER A 64 2.07 30.79 11.12
N ASN A 65 1.63 31.21 9.94
CA ASN A 65 0.22 31.49 9.68
C ASN A 65 -0.51 30.19 9.38
N SER A 66 -1.35 29.74 10.32
CA SER A 66 -2.27 28.60 10.26
C SER A 66 -2.37 27.90 8.89
N ASN A 67 -1.36 27.10 8.55
CA ASN A 67 -1.31 26.37 7.29
C ASN A 67 -1.85 24.97 7.53
N THR A 68 -2.85 24.60 6.74
CA THR A 68 -3.36 23.23 6.78
C THR A 68 -2.32 22.33 6.12
N VAL A 69 -1.74 21.43 6.90
CA VAL A 69 -0.86 20.38 6.40
C VAL A 69 -1.59 19.05 6.44
N SER A 70 -1.47 18.28 5.37
CA SER A 70 -2.06 16.96 5.25
C SER A 70 -1.00 15.91 4.98
N ALA A 71 -1.14 14.75 5.61
CA ALA A 71 -0.28 13.61 5.42
C ALA A 71 -1.10 12.33 5.32
N HIS A 72 -0.69 11.46 4.41
CA HIS A 72 -1.37 10.23 4.05
C HIS A 72 -0.36 9.09 3.93
N ILE A 73 -0.72 7.93 4.46
CA ILE A 73 -0.03 6.67 4.21
C ILE A 73 -0.87 5.89 3.19
N ILE A 74 -0.25 5.45 2.11
CA ILE A 74 -0.88 4.79 0.97
C ILE A 74 -0.41 3.33 0.89
N LYS A 75 -1.33 2.42 0.53
CA LYS A 75 -1.05 1.04 0.13
C LYS A 75 -1.79 0.70 -1.15
N ASP A 76 -1.09 0.24 -2.17
CA ASP A 76 -1.62 -0.13 -3.49
C ASP A 76 -2.53 0.96 -4.09
N GLY A 77 -2.12 2.22 -3.94
CA GLY A 77 -2.87 3.39 -4.41
C GLY A 77 -4.06 3.80 -3.54
N LYS A 78 -4.32 3.14 -2.39
CA LYS A 78 -5.39 3.50 -1.45
C LYS A 78 -4.83 4.14 -0.18
N ARG A 79 -5.42 5.24 0.27
CA ARG A 79 -5.08 5.89 1.55
C ARG A 79 -5.51 5.01 2.72
N LEU A 80 -4.54 4.48 3.47
CA LEU A 80 -4.75 3.69 4.70
C LEU A 80 -4.99 4.59 5.90
N VAL A 81 -4.17 5.63 6.04
CA VAL A 81 -4.25 6.59 7.15
C VAL A 81 -4.14 7.98 6.54
N SER A 82 -5.01 8.88 6.98
CA SER A 82 -5.04 10.27 6.55
C SER A 82 -5.17 11.14 7.77
N LYS A 83 -4.31 12.16 7.89
CA LYS A 83 -4.43 13.14 8.95
C LYS A 83 -4.09 14.52 8.41
N SER A 84 -4.87 15.50 8.83
CA SER A 84 -4.60 16.90 8.56
C SER A 84 -4.51 17.64 9.88
N GLY A 85 -3.71 18.70 9.92
CA GLY A 85 -3.46 19.46 11.13
C GLY A 85 -3.04 20.89 10.83
N ASN A 86 -3.01 21.71 11.88
CA ASN A 86 -2.52 23.06 11.80
C ASN A 86 -1.00 23.07 12.00
N SER A 87 -0.26 23.55 11.00
CA SER A 87 1.19 23.79 11.03
C SER A 87 2.07 22.56 11.22
N SER A 88 1.58 21.47 11.82
CA SER A 88 2.29 20.20 11.88
C SER A 88 1.33 19.03 11.98
N VAL A 89 1.64 17.94 11.28
CA VAL A 89 0.93 16.68 11.39
C VAL A 89 1.91 15.51 11.35
N THR A 90 1.65 14.48 12.15
CA THR A 90 2.38 13.22 12.09
C THR A 90 1.40 12.07 11.92
N VAL A 91 1.73 11.19 10.98
CA VAL A 91 0.99 9.97 10.68
C VAL A 91 1.91 8.79 10.87
N ARG A 92 1.40 7.75 11.54
CA ARG A 92 2.12 6.51 11.80
C ARG A 92 1.22 5.32 11.50
N HIS A 93 1.80 4.29 10.91
CA HIS A 93 1.13 3.02 10.65
C HIS A 93 2.09 1.87 10.91
N ILE A 94 1.69 0.94 11.77
CA ILE A 94 2.40 -0.32 11.93
C ILE A 94 1.93 -1.23 10.81
N VAL A 95 2.86 -1.57 9.92
CA VAL A 95 2.61 -2.54 8.85
C VAL A 95 2.57 -3.90 9.54
N LYS A 96 1.37 -4.31 9.92
CA LYS A 96 1.14 -5.71 10.24
C LYS A 96 1.41 -6.45 8.94
N SER A 97 2.34 -7.41 8.97
CA SER A 97 2.39 -8.45 7.95
C SER A 97 1.01 -9.08 7.99
N SER A 98 0.14 -8.62 7.09
CA SER A 98 -1.16 -9.19 6.97
C SER A 98 -0.88 -10.58 6.45
N GLY A 99 -0.92 -11.56 7.34
CA GLY A 99 -1.47 -12.87 7.04
C GLY A 99 -2.94 -12.73 6.62
N SER A 100 -3.24 -11.78 5.72
CA SER A 100 -4.41 -11.82 4.88
C SER A 100 -4.16 -13.01 3.99
N THR A 101 -4.55 -14.17 4.49
CA THR A 101 -5.07 -15.26 3.70
C THR A 101 -6.22 -14.68 2.89
N LYS A 102 -5.91 -13.87 1.86
CA LYS A 102 -6.82 -13.70 0.74
C LYS A 102 -7.12 -15.14 0.34
N PRO A 103 -8.38 -15.60 0.36
CA PRO A 103 -8.68 -16.97 -0.01
C PRO A 103 -8.08 -17.13 -1.40
N VAL A 104 -7.01 -17.93 -1.53
CA VAL A 104 -6.35 -18.17 -2.80
C VAL A 104 -7.39 -18.89 -3.63
N SER A 105 -8.11 -18.11 -4.44
CA SER A 105 -9.17 -18.62 -5.28
C SER A 105 -8.46 -19.37 -6.39
N SER A 106 -8.36 -20.69 -6.24
CA SER A 106 -7.72 -21.56 -7.20
C SER A 106 -8.76 -22.00 -8.22
N ILE A 107 -8.32 -22.48 -9.38
CA ILE A 107 -9.22 -23.05 -10.38
C ILE A 107 -9.36 -24.55 -10.13
N CYS A 108 -10.58 -25.08 -10.26
CA CYS A 108 -10.89 -26.48 -10.01
C CYS A 108 -10.01 -27.46 -10.78
N GLY A 109 -9.69 -27.15 -12.05
CA GLY A 109 -8.76 -27.92 -12.88
C GLY A 109 -9.21 -29.32 -13.31
N ALA A 110 -10.31 -29.86 -12.75
CA ALA A 110 -10.78 -31.20 -13.05
C ALA A 110 -11.18 -31.37 -14.53
N PRO A 111 -10.90 -32.51 -15.16
CA PRO A 111 -11.26 -32.75 -16.55
C PRO A 111 -12.79 -32.75 -16.71
N THR A 112 -13.27 -31.93 -17.64
CA THR A 112 -14.68 -31.90 -18.03
C THR A 112 -14.96 -32.92 -19.12
N GLN A 113 -16.21 -33.33 -19.25
CA GLN A 113 -16.67 -34.25 -20.30
C GLN A 113 -16.45 -33.72 -21.74
N LYS A 114 -16.18 -32.41 -21.88
CA LYS A 114 -15.83 -31.75 -23.15
C LYS A 114 -14.31 -31.72 -23.41
N GLY A 115 -13.50 -32.39 -22.57
CA GLY A 115 -12.05 -32.53 -22.74
C GLY A 115 -11.20 -31.37 -22.18
N GLY A 116 -11.80 -30.32 -21.62
CA GLY A 116 -11.07 -29.18 -21.04
C GLY A 116 -11.06 -29.17 -19.50
N PRO A 117 -10.12 -28.47 -18.85
CA PRO A 117 -10.09 -28.33 -17.40
C PRO A 117 -11.20 -27.41 -16.88
N CYS A 118 -11.79 -27.77 -15.74
CA CYS A 118 -12.85 -27.00 -15.10
C CYS A 118 -12.34 -25.65 -14.61
N GLN A 119 -12.91 -24.57 -15.16
CA GLN A 119 -12.49 -23.19 -14.87
C GLN A 119 -13.20 -22.55 -13.67
N ARG A 120 -13.94 -23.33 -12.86
CA ARG A 120 -14.62 -22.79 -11.69
C ARG A 120 -13.62 -22.43 -10.59
N LYS A 121 -13.82 -21.26 -9.97
CA LYS A 121 -13.06 -20.80 -8.81
C LYS A 121 -13.44 -21.61 -7.56
N VAL A 122 -12.44 -22.02 -6.79
CA VAL A 122 -12.58 -22.72 -5.51
C VAL A 122 -11.82 -21.96 -4.42
N SER A 123 -12.43 -21.85 -3.25
CA SER A 123 -11.80 -21.25 -2.08
C SER A 123 -10.95 -22.30 -1.39
N GLY A 124 -9.62 -22.12 -1.36
CA GLY A 124 -8.70 -23.00 -0.61
C GLY A 124 -8.02 -24.11 -1.42
N GLY A 125 -8.04 -24.05 -2.76
CA GLY A 125 -7.43 -25.08 -3.59
C GLY A 125 -8.31 -26.33 -3.75
N GLY A 126 -8.04 -27.15 -4.77
CA GLY A 126 -8.74 -28.42 -5.00
C GLY A 126 -9.89 -28.36 -6.01
N ARG A 127 -10.93 -29.18 -5.82
CA ARG A 127 -12.00 -29.37 -6.80
C ARG A 127 -13.28 -28.63 -6.40
N CYS A 128 -14.06 -28.21 -7.40
CA CYS A 128 -15.35 -27.58 -7.15
C CYS A 128 -16.39 -28.60 -6.69
N TRP A 129 -17.51 -28.14 -6.15
CA TRP A 129 -18.59 -28.99 -5.63
C TRP A 129 -19.21 -29.97 -6.63
N GLN A 130 -19.04 -29.76 -7.94
CA GLN A 130 -19.46 -30.70 -9.00
C GLN A 130 -18.43 -31.80 -9.28
N HIS A 131 -17.22 -31.66 -8.74
CA HIS A 131 -16.09 -32.56 -8.95
C HIS A 131 -15.53 -33.04 -7.61
N LYS A 132 -16.39 -33.21 -6.59
CA LYS A 132 -15.96 -33.81 -5.31
C LYS A 132 -15.34 -35.18 -5.56
#